data_AF-A0A957W6H1-F1
#
_entry.id   AF-A0A957W6H1-F1
#
_cell.length_a   1.000
_cell.length_b   1.000
_cell.length_c   1.000
_cell.angle_alpha   90.00
_cell.angle_beta   90.00
_cell.angle_gamma   90.00
#
_symmetry.space_group_name_H-M   'P 1'
#
loop_
_entity.id
_entity.type
_entity.pdbx_description
1 polymer ?
#
loop_
_entity_poly.entity_id
_entity_poly.type
_entity_poly.pdbx_seq_one_letter_code
_entity_poly.pdbx_strand_id
1 'polypeptide(L)'
;MRKFSRLAAITIPFLITLLLGVAMAQIIHPQPRFETPLEHLTADSDGVETLPLSTTAVYSIYLPIMVDPPLNPKKGFGAKAKPACDDLERLNASWYFNWRAWPDSTCGLDELEKFVPRIYNTDSMAFLSEAIDNAQASGWLIGFSEPNLPWQGNMTPKQGATLWRQIENAALPKGIKLVSPSPNQWEPGQNGYPYGHQWTWYMVSEYQALYGTKPHFDALGWNIYKSKASDIKAYLNARRGEALDRGYNVPFWLLEYGGDCGSSVDQIQSTMENTNPWLDSTPWIGRYAWFANRITTLDSDGVDNSKCSLVNSATGDLTKLGFTYRGY
;
A
#
# COMPACT_ATOMS: atom_id res chain seq x y z
N MET A 1 -29.90 -31.86 67.57
CA MET A 1 -28.56 -32.44 67.31
C MET A 1 -27.83 -31.54 66.31
N ARG A 2 -26.58 -31.14 66.63
CA ARG A 2 -25.48 -30.55 65.80
C ARG A 2 -25.82 -29.34 64.87
N LYS A 3 -25.52 -28.05 65.12
CA LYS A 3 -24.28 -27.23 65.37
C LYS A 3 -23.40 -26.91 64.11
N PHE A 4 -23.15 -25.59 63.90
CA PHE A 4 -22.04 -24.89 63.20
C PHE A 4 -22.10 -24.74 61.64
N SER A 5 -21.71 -23.64 60.95
CA SER A 5 -21.07 -22.34 61.25
C SER A 5 -21.27 -21.35 60.08
N ARG A 6 -21.17 -20.04 60.36
CA ARG A 6 -21.15 -18.92 59.38
C ARG A 6 -19.77 -18.82 58.68
N LEU A 7 -19.75 -18.44 57.40
CA LEU A 7 -18.63 -17.76 56.75
C LEU A 7 -19.10 -16.40 56.22
N ALA A 8 -18.38 -15.34 56.57
CA ALA A 8 -18.54 -14.00 56.07
C ALA A 8 -17.67 -13.81 54.82
N ALA A 9 -18.24 -13.30 53.74
CA ALA A 9 -17.50 -12.83 52.57
C ALA A 9 -17.40 -11.30 52.63
N ILE A 10 -16.16 -10.80 52.72
CA ILE A 10 -15.81 -9.39 52.66
C ILE A 10 -15.84 -8.97 51.19
N THR A 11 -16.65 -7.97 50.86
CA THR A 11 -16.70 -7.31 49.54
C THR A 11 -15.92 -6.00 49.63
N ILE A 12 -14.94 -5.81 48.73
CA ILE A 12 -14.25 -4.53 48.51
C ILE A 12 -14.62 -4.06 47.10
N PRO A 13 -15.26 -2.89 46.90
CA PRO A 13 -15.52 -2.38 45.57
C PRO A 13 -14.30 -1.56 45.09
N PHE A 14 -13.73 -1.91 43.94
CA PHE A 14 -12.85 -1.01 43.19
C PHE A 14 -13.72 -0.12 42.29
N LEU A 15 -13.68 1.19 42.54
CA LEU A 15 -14.30 2.21 41.71
C LEU A 15 -13.22 2.82 40.81
N ILE A 16 -13.21 2.47 39.52
CA ILE A 16 -12.37 3.15 38.52
C ILE A 16 -13.19 4.32 37.97
N THR A 17 -12.75 5.54 38.28
CA THR A 17 -13.33 6.76 37.70
C THR A 17 -12.45 7.19 36.54
N LEU A 18 -12.97 7.10 35.31
CA LEU A 18 -12.28 7.55 34.10
C LEU A 18 -12.66 9.01 33.82
N LEU A 19 -11.73 9.95 34.01
CA LEU A 19 -11.87 11.33 33.54
C LEU A 19 -11.18 11.44 32.16
N LEU A 20 -11.97 11.68 31.12
CA LEU A 20 -11.47 12.11 29.81
C LEU A 20 -11.29 13.63 29.80
N GLY A 21 -10.03 14.08 29.74
CA GLY A 21 -9.68 15.44 29.35
C GLY A 21 -8.99 15.42 27.99
N VAL A 22 -9.56 16.12 27.00
CA VAL A 22 -8.94 16.32 25.69
C VAL A 22 -7.98 17.50 25.80
N ALA A 23 -6.68 17.27 25.67
CA ALA A 23 -5.68 18.31 25.47
C ALA A 23 -5.02 18.13 24.10
N MET A 24 -5.18 19.12 23.22
CA MET A 24 -4.43 19.19 21.96
C MET A 24 -2.95 19.43 22.29
N ALA A 25 -2.09 18.46 21.99
CA ALA A 25 -0.65 18.58 22.16
C ALA A 25 0.00 19.12 20.88
N GLN A 26 0.55 20.33 20.94
CA GLN A 26 1.58 20.78 20.01
C GLN A 26 2.84 19.93 20.23
N ILE A 27 3.42 19.43 19.15
CA ILE A 27 4.63 18.61 19.17
C ILE A 27 5.82 19.50 19.54
N ILE A 28 6.33 19.33 20.76
CA ILE A 28 7.64 19.85 21.18
C ILE A 28 8.56 18.63 21.31
N HIS A 29 9.62 18.56 20.50
CA HIS A 29 10.64 17.52 20.61
C HIS A 29 11.56 17.81 21.80
N PRO A 30 11.62 16.97 22.84
CA PRO A 30 12.63 17.13 23.88
C PRO A 30 13.96 16.53 23.41
N GLN A 31 15.02 17.34 23.45
CA GLN A 31 16.39 16.86 23.30
C GLN A 31 16.81 16.13 24.60
N PRO A 32 17.54 15.01 24.53
CA PRO A 32 17.98 14.29 25.72
C PRO A 32 19.04 15.10 26.47
N ARG A 33 18.71 15.54 27.70
CA ARG A 33 19.72 15.98 28.68
C ARG A 33 20.33 14.73 29.32
N PHE A 34 21.58 14.46 29.01
CA PHE A 34 22.43 13.66 29.89
C PHE A 34 22.91 14.57 31.02
N GLU A 35 22.35 14.41 32.21
CA GLU A 35 22.97 14.98 33.41
C GLU A 35 24.18 14.12 33.78
N THR A 36 25.37 14.70 33.66
CA THR A 36 26.61 14.19 34.22
C THR A 36 26.55 14.18 35.75
N PRO A 37 27.00 13.13 36.45
CA PRO A 37 27.15 13.18 37.90
C PRO A 37 28.27 14.17 38.27
N LEU A 38 27.97 15.10 39.18
CA LEU A 38 28.93 16.04 39.77
C LEU A 38 30.06 15.29 40.51
N GLU A 39 31.28 15.75 40.27
CA GLU A 39 32.52 15.35 40.93
C GLU A 39 32.62 15.78 42.40
N HIS A 40 33.52 15.09 43.11
CA HIS A 40 34.21 15.43 44.35
C HIS A 40 33.47 15.30 45.69
N LEU A 41 33.75 14.18 46.38
CA LEU A 41 33.80 14.12 47.84
C LEU A 41 35.26 13.89 48.27
N THR A 42 35.85 14.93 48.88
CA THR A 42 37.08 14.84 49.65
C THR A 42 36.80 14.03 50.92
N ALA A 43 37.66 13.06 51.21
CA ALA A 43 37.59 12.28 52.44
C ALA A 43 37.97 13.16 53.64
N ASP A 44 37.01 13.39 54.54
CA ASP A 44 37.28 13.83 55.90
C ASP A 44 37.06 12.62 56.83
N SER A 45 38.02 12.41 57.71
CA SER A 45 38.04 11.32 58.69
C SER A 45 37.03 11.55 59.81
N ASP A 46 36.47 10.45 60.32
CA ASP A 46 35.66 10.32 61.54
C ASP A 46 34.17 10.62 61.43
N GLY A 47 33.39 9.59 61.12
CA GLY A 47 31.94 9.57 61.31
C GLY A 47 31.27 8.41 60.57
N VAL A 48 30.98 7.32 61.27
CA VAL A 48 30.09 6.27 60.74
C VAL A 48 28.67 6.80 60.77
N GLU A 49 28.24 7.47 59.70
CA GLU A 49 26.82 7.71 59.43
C GLU A 49 26.28 6.56 58.57
N THR A 50 25.48 5.68 59.18
CA THR A 50 24.71 4.69 58.44
C THR A 50 23.58 5.41 57.69
N LEU A 51 23.78 5.68 56.41
CA LEU A 51 22.71 6.15 55.53
C LEU A 51 21.69 5.01 55.32
N PRO A 52 20.38 5.22 55.54
CA PRO A 52 19.38 4.22 55.24
C PRO A 52 19.32 4.02 53.72
N LEU A 53 19.63 2.81 53.27
CA LEU A 53 19.43 2.42 51.88
C LEU A 53 17.91 2.38 51.61
N SER A 54 17.37 3.45 51.03
CA SER A 54 16.04 3.43 50.44
C SER A 54 16.10 2.54 49.20
N THR A 55 15.60 1.31 49.30
CA THR A 55 15.66 0.29 48.24
C THR A 55 14.52 0.40 47.22
N THR A 56 13.92 1.57 47.05
CA THR A 56 12.80 1.74 46.10
C THR A 56 13.11 2.83 45.09
N ALA A 57 13.70 2.42 43.96
CA ALA A 57 13.77 3.25 42.77
C ALA A 57 12.43 3.11 42.01
N VAL A 58 11.73 4.23 41.82
CA VAL A 58 10.52 4.28 40.98
C VAL A 58 10.97 4.65 39.56
N TYR A 59 10.89 3.69 38.64
CA TYR A 59 11.14 3.94 37.22
C TYR A 59 9.83 4.31 36.53
N SER A 60 9.76 5.50 35.96
CA SER A 60 8.65 5.89 35.08
C SER A 60 8.97 5.40 33.67
N ILE A 61 8.27 4.35 33.22
CA ILE A 61 8.34 3.88 31.84
C ILE A 61 7.26 4.61 31.04
N TYR A 62 7.67 5.50 30.15
CA TYR A 62 6.78 6.13 29.18
C TYR A 62 6.69 5.22 27.95
N LEU A 63 5.61 4.45 27.85
CA LEU A 63 5.29 3.72 26.63
C LEU A 63 4.59 4.69 25.67
N PRO A 64 5.14 4.97 24.47
CA PRO A 64 4.40 5.72 23.47
C PRO A 64 3.17 4.89 23.08
N ILE A 65 1.97 5.48 23.21
CA ILE A 65 0.78 4.91 22.60
C ILE A 65 0.92 5.14 21.09
N MET A 66 1.33 4.10 20.36
CA MET A 66 1.28 4.14 18.90
C MET A 66 -0.18 3.95 18.49
N VAL A 67 -0.86 5.05 18.20
CA VAL A 67 -2.16 5.00 17.53
C VAL A 67 -1.85 4.88 16.04
N ASP A 68 -2.25 3.76 15.43
CA ASP A 68 -2.12 3.62 13.98
C ASP A 68 -2.92 4.72 13.28
N PRO A 69 -2.39 5.29 12.17
CA PRO A 69 -3.16 6.25 11.41
C PRO A 69 -4.46 5.60 10.90
N PRO A 70 -5.55 6.37 10.75
CA PRO A 70 -6.80 5.81 10.26
C PRO A 70 -6.57 5.12 8.91
N LEU A 71 -7.18 3.95 8.72
CA LEU A 71 -7.00 3.16 7.51
C LEU A 71 -7.41 3.97 6.28
N ASN A 72 -6.47 4.16 5.37
CA ASN A 72 -6.66 4.91 4.14
C ASN A 72 -7.20 3.99 3.03
N PRO A 73 -8.46 4.16 2.56
CA PRO A 73 -9.07 3.26 1.58
C PRO A 73 -8.42 3.33 0.19
N LYS A 74 -7.64 4.38 -0.10
CA LYS A 74 -6.91 4.52 -1.37
C LYS A 74 -5.62 3.69 -1.38
N LYS A 75 -5.00 3.52 -0.20
CA LYS A 75 -3.66 2.96 -0.05
C LYS A 75 -3.65 1.44 -0.16
N GLY A 76 -2.86 0.92 -1.10
CA GLY A 76 -2.63 -0.51 -1.30
C GLY A 76 -1.20 -0.84 -1.71
N PHE A 77 -0.90 -2.06 -2.10
CA PHE A 77 0.45 -2.41 -2.56
C PHE A 77 0.46 -3.51 -3.62
N GLY A 78 1.49 -3.48 -4.45
CA GLY A 78 1.81 -4.60 -5.34
C GLY A 78 2.53 -5.70 -4.56
N ALA A 79 1.91 -6.87 -4.48
CA ALA A 79 2.37 -8.03 -3.74
C ALA A 79 3.23 -8.94 -4.62
N LYS A 80 4.54 -8.71 -4.61
CA LYS A 80 5.49 -9.46 -5.46
C LYS A 80 5.96 -10.75 -4.77
N ALA A 81 6.18 -10.72 -3.47
CA ALA A 81 6.51 -11.91 -2.68
C ALA A 81 5.48 -12.22 -1.58
N LYS A 82 5.51 -13.47 -1.13
CA LYS A 82 4.55 -14.12 -0.22
C LYS A 82 5.03 -14.16 1.24
N PRO A 83 4.12 -14.29 2.24
CA PRO A 83 2.68 -14.11 2.14
C PRO A 83 2.32 -12.61 2.07
N ALA A 84 1.37 -12.27 1.20
CA ALA A 84 1.01 -10.88 0.95
C ALA A 84 -0.01 -10.31 1.95
N CYS A 85 -0.95 -11.14 2.42
CA CYS A 85 -2.04 -10.73 3.31
C CYS A 85 -1.54 -10.16 4.63
N ASP A 86 -0.51 -10.76 5.23
CA ASP A 86 0.05 -10.27 6.49
C ASP A 86 0.64 -8.84 6.36
N ASP A 87 0.96 -8.40 5.14
CA ASP A 87 1.47 -7.04 4.92
C ASP A 87 0.38 -5.97 4.93
N LEU A 88 -0.91 -6.34 4.84
CA LEU A 88 -2.02 -5.37 4.95
C LEU A 88 -1.99 -4.68 6.31
N GLU A 89 -1.90 -5.44 7.39
CA GLU A 89 -1.79 -4.89 8.74
C GLU A 89 -0.43 -4.19 8.97
N ARG A 90 0.68 -4.78 8.49
CA ARG A 90 2.01 -4.18 8.64
C ARG A 90 2.14 -2.83 7.94
N LEU A 91 1.51 -2.67 6.78
CA LEU A 91 1.57 -1.45 5.98
C LEU A 91 0.38 -0.52 6.23
N ASN A 92 -0.55 -0.89 7.10
CA ASN A 92 -1.83 -0.22 7.28
C ASN A 92 -2.53 0.07 5.93
N ALA A 93 -2.57 -0.95 5.06
CA ALA A 93 -3.05 -0.86 3.70
C ALA A 93 -4.43 -1.53 3.57
N SER A 94 -5.28 -0.97 2.70
CA SER A 94 -6.68 -1.40 2.57
C SER A 94 -6.89 -2.48 1.51
N TRP A 95 -5.94 -2.63 0.58
CA TRP A 95 -6.07 -3.54 -0.54
C TRP A 95 -4.69 -3.93 -1.10
N TYR A 96 -4.65 -5.02 -1.85
CA TYR A 96 -3.45 -5.45 -2.56
C TYR A 96 -3.81 -6.18 -3.86
N PHE A 97 -2.82 -6.33 -4.74
CA PHE A 97 -2.91 -7.17 -5.93
C PHE A 97 -1.56 -7.83 -6.18
N ASN A 98 -1.53 -8.95 -6.90
CA ASN A 98 -0.30 -9.75 -7.12
C ASN A 98 -0.08 -10.11 -8.61
N TRP A 99 -0.66 -9.31 -9.52
CA TRP A 99 -0.65 -9.53 -10.98
C TRP A 99 -1.35 -10.79 -11.49
N ARG A 100 -2.05 -11.54 -10.63
CA ARG A 100 -2.73 -12.80 -10.98
C ARG A 100 -4.24 -12.70 -10.84
N ALA A 101 -4.92 -13.72 -11.34
CA ALA A 101 -6.37 -13.90 -11.21
C ALA A 101 -6.79 -14.41 -9.82
N TRP A 102 -5.85 -14.87 -8.99
CA TRP A 102 -6.09 -15.46 -7.68
C TRP A 102 -5.14 -14.89 -6.61
N PRO A 103 -5.57 -14.86 -5.34
CA PRO A 103 -4.74 -14.39 -4.23
C PRO A 103 -3.59 -15.38 -3.97
N ASP A 104 -2.73 -15.03 -3.03
CA ASP A 104 -1.81 -16.03 -2.50
C ASP A 104 -2.58 -17.12 -1.74
N SER A 105 -2.30 -18.39 -2.02
CA SER A 105 -2.92 -19.57 -1.40
C SER A 105 -2.69 -19.66 0.12
N THR A 106 -1.72 -18.91 0.65
CA THR A 106 -1.46 -18.82 2.09
C THR A 106 -2.43 -17.87 2.80
N CYS A 107 -3.14 -17.01 2.05
CA CYS A 107 -4.09 -16.06 2.60
C CYS A 107 -5.45 -16.72 2.86
N GLY A 108 -6.03 -16.42 4.02
CA GLY A 108 -7.37 -16.87 4.38
C GLY A 108 -8.47 -16.24 3.53
N LEU A 109 -9.66 -16.85 3.53
CA LEU A 109 -10.83 -16.35 2.80
C LEU A 109 -11.25 -14.94 3.24
N ASP A 110 -11.00 -14.58 4.50
CA ASP A 110 -11.33 -13.27 5.06
C ASP A 110 -10.57 -12.10 4.39
N GLU A 111 -9.45 -12.39 3.72
CA GLU A 111 -8.65 -11.38 3.02
C GLU A 111 -9.03 -11.23 1.54
N LEU A 112 -9.98 -12.04 1.04
CA LEU A 112 -10.42 -12.00 -0.37
C LEU A 112 -11.03 -10.66 -0.75
N GLU A 113 -11.74 -9.98 0.15
CA GLU A 113 -12.34 -8.67 -0.12
C GLU A 113 -11.28 -7.57 -0.35
N LYS A 114 -10.08 -7.76 0.19
CA LYS A 114 -8.94 -6.84 0.06
C LYS A 114 -8.04 -7.17 -1.13
N PHE A 115 -8.19 -8.36 -1.70
CA PHE A 115 -7.48 -8.77 -2.91
C PHE A 115 -8.22 -8.30 -4.17
N VAL A 116 -7.50 -7.65 -5.08
CA VAL A 116 -8.04 -7.29 -6.40
C VAL A 116 -7.36 -8.14 -7.48
N PRO A 117 -8.09 -9.06 -8.14
CA PRO A 117 -7.52 -9.86 -9.22
C PRO A 117 -7.20 -9.01 -10.45
N ARG A 118 -6.28 -9.53 -11.28
CA ARG A 118 -5.89 -8.95 -12.56
C ARG A 118 -5.92 -9.99 -13.67
N ILE A 119 -6.37 -9.60 -14.85
CA ILE A 119 -6.04 -10.27 -16.10
C ILE A 119 -4.80 -9.62 -16.68
N TYR A 120 -3.64 -10.28 -16.60
CA TYR A 120 -2.35 -9.66 -16.91
C TYR A 120 -2.14 -9.41 -18.40
N ASN A 121 -2.38 -10.43 -19.22
CA ASN A 121 -2.09 -10.47 -20.65
C ASN A 121 -3.03 -11.47 -21.36
N THR A 122 -2.74 -11.78 -22.62
CA THR A 122 -3.50 -12.76 -23.41
C THR A 122 -3.56 -14.14 -22.74
N ASP A 123 -2.45 -14.65 -22.21
CA ASP A 123 -2.41 -15.98 -21.59
C ASP A 123 -3.29 -16.03 -20.32
N SER A 124 -3.34 -14.92 -19.59
CA SER A 124 -4.16 -14.80 -18.38
C SER A 124 -5.67 -14.87 -18.66
N MET A 125 -6.11 -14.70 -19.90
CA MET A 125 -7.52 -14.87 -20.29
C MET A 125 -8.02 -16.30 -20.05
N ALA A 126 -7.12 -17.31 -20.04
CA ALA A 126 -7.47 -18.68 -19.67
C ALA A 126 -8.03 -18.78 -18.24
N PHE A 127 -7.71 -17.82 -17.37
CA PHE A 127 -8.14 -17.74 -15.98
C PHE A 127 -9.23 -16.68 -15.76
N LEU A 128 -9.92 -16.23 -16.83
CA LEU A 128 -10.96 -15.21 -16.70
C LEU A 128 -12.07 -15.62 -15.73
N SER A 129 -12.54 -16.87 -15.78
CA SER A 129 -13.58 -17.34 -14.85
C SER A 129 -13.13 -17.23 -13.39
N GLU A 130 -11.91 -17.66 -13.09
CA GLU A 130 -11.33 -17.59 -11.75
C GLU A 130 -11.13 -16.14 -11.29
N ALA A 131 -10.67 -15.26 -12.18
CA ALA A 131 -10.54 -13.84 -11.89
C ALA A 131 -11.90 -13.21 -11.56
N ILE A 132 -12.95 -13.59 -12.28
CA ILE A 132 -14.32 -13.11 -12.07
C ILE A 132 -14.86 -13.58 -10.73
N ASP A 133 -14.65 -14.85 -10.37
CA ASP A 133 -15.12 -15.40 -9.10
C ASP A 133 -14.41 -14.74 -7.91
N ASN A 134 -13.09 -14.54 -7.98
CA ASN A 134 -12.34 -13.79 -6.97
C ASN A 134 -12.74 -12.30 -6.92
N ALA A 135 -13.06 -11.69 -8.06
CA ALA A 135 -13.48 -10.30 -8.13
C ALA A 135 -14.86 -10.07 -7.50
N GLN A 136 -15.67 -11.10 -7.24
CA GLN A 136 -16.94 -10.92 -6.54
C GLN A 136 -16.74 -10.47 -5.09
N ALA A 137 -15.64 -10.87 -4.45
CA ALA A 137 -15.34 -10.50 -3.06
C ALA A 137 -14.95 -9.02 -2.94
N SER A 138 -14.03 -8.54 -3.78
CA SER A 138 -13.60 -7.13 -3.74
C SER A 138 -14.51 -6.19 -4.54
N GLY A 139 -15.29 -6.72 -5.47
CA GLY A 139 -16.12 -5.98 -6.41
C GLY A 139 -15.34 -5.34 -7.57
N TRP A 140 -14.06 -5.67 -7.74
CA TRP A 140 -13.18 -5.06 -8.74
C TRP A 140 -12.34 -6.09 -9.49
N LEU A 141 -12.10 -5.83 -10.78
CA LEU A 141 -11.16 -6.57 -11.61
C LEU A 141 -10.24 -5.58 -12.34
N ILE A 142 -8.94 -5.85 -12.29
CA ILE A 142 -7.91 -5.05 -12.99
C ILE A 142 -7.62 -5.64 -14.37
N GLY A 143 -7.55 -4.76 -15.38
CA GLY A 143 -7.19 -5.11 -16.75
C GLY A 143 -5.70 -5.37 -16.99
N PHE A 144 -5.33 -5.41 -18.28
CA PHE A 144 -4.00 -5.82 -18.74
C PHE A 144 -2.86 -4.96 -18.17
N SER A 145 -1.75 -5.61 -17.84
CA SER A 145 -0.54 -5.00 -17.28
C SER A 145 0.42 -4.61 -18.38
N GLU A 146 0.81 -3.34 -18.44
CA GLU A 146 1.83 -2.80 -19.36
C GLU A 146 1.73 -3.40 -20.78
N PRO A 147 0.54 -3.37 -21.41
CA PRO A 147 0.33 -4.02 -22.72
C PRO A 147 1.22 -3.44 -23.82
N ASN A 148 1.73 -2.22 -23.63
CA ASN A 148 2.65 -1.53 -24.53
C ASN A 148 4.11 -2.02 -24.47
N LEU A 149 4.49 -2.87 -23.51
CA LEU A 149 5.84 -3.41 -23.40
C LEU A 149 5.90 -4.89 -23.84
N PRO A 150 6.89 -5.29 -24.66
CA PRO A 150 6.92 -6.64 -25.24
C PRO A 150 7.36 -7.75 -24.25
N TRP A 151 8.01 -7.39 -23.15
CA TRP A 151 8.35 -8.32 -22.05
C TRP A 151 7.29 -8.33 -20.94
N GLN A 152 6.15 -7.65 -21.13
CA GLN A 152 5.05 -7.58 -20.15
C GLN A 152 3.75 -8.07 -20.77
N GLY A 153 2.73 -7.21 -20.86
CA GLY A 153 1.43 -7.58 -21.44
C GLY A 153 1.48 -7.84 -22.93
N ASN A 154 2.44 -7.24 -23.64
CA ASN A 154 2.74 -7.42 -25.06
C ASN A 154 1.50 -7.62 -25.96
N MET A 155 0.73 -6.54 -26.11
CA MET A 155 -0.56 -6.61 -26.76
C MET A 155 -0.73 -5.41 -27.69
N THR A 156 -1.27 -5.63 -28.89
CA THR A 156 -1.70 -4.50 -29.73
C THR A 156 -2.99 -3.88 -29.18
N PRO A 157 -3.26 -2.60 -29.44
CA PRO A 157 -4.52 -1.98 -29.04
C PRO A 157 -5.77 -2.72 -29.54
N LYS A 158 -5.73 -3.28 -30.75
CA LYS A 158 -6.82 -4.06 -31.35
C LYS A 158 -7.05 -5.40 -30.65
N GLN A 159 -5.98 -6.11 -30.29
CA GLN A 159 -6.09 -7.32 -29.47
C GLN A 159 -6.68 -6.97 -28.10
N GLY A 160 -6.20 -5.89 -27.49
CA GLY A 160 -6.72 -5.34 -26.23
C GLY A 160 -8.21 -5.07 -26.30
N ALA A 161 -8.67 -4.39 -27.35
CA ALA A 161 -10.08 -4.12 -27.59
C ALA A 161 -10.92 -5.40 -27.69
N THR A 162 -10.41 -6.39 -28.44
CA THR A 162 -11.12 -7.66 -28.65
C THR A 162 -11.26 -8.46 -27.36
N LEU A 163 -10.19 -8.57 -26.58
CA LEU A 163 -10.18 -9.30 -25.31
C LEU A 163 -10.94 -8.54 -24.21
N TRP A 164 -10.87 -7.21 -24.20
CA TRP A 164 -11.60 -6.38 -23.25
C TRP A 164 -13.11 -6.58 -23.35
N ARG A 165 -13.64 -6.75 -24.56
CA ARG A 165 -15.06 -7.08 -24.74
C ARG A 165 -15.47 -8.38 -24.04
N GLN A 166 -14.57 -9.37 -24.00
CA GLN A 166 -14.81 -10.63 -23.28
C GLN A 166 -14.82 -10.41 -21.77
N ILE A 167 -13.90 -9.57 -21.25
CA ILE A 167 -13.86 -9.18 -19.84
C ILE A 167 -15.16 -8.48 -19.44
N GLU A 168 -15.62 -7.49 -20.21
CA GLU A 168 -16.88 -6.79 -19.93
C GLU A 168 -18.09 -7.73 -19.93
N ASN A 169 -18.19 -8.60 -20.94
CA ASN A 169 -19.29 -9.57 -21.03
C ASN A 169 -19.33 -10.52 -19.81
N ALA A 170 -18.19 -10.82 -19.19
CA ALA A 170 -18.11 -11.67 -18.01
C ALA A 170 -18.33 -10.90 -16.69
N ALA A 171 -17.80 -9.68 -16.59
CA ALA A 171 -17.77 -8.89 -15.36
C ALA A 171 -19.03 -8.07 -15.12
N LEU A 172 -19.50 -7.33 -16.14
CA LEU A 172 -20.57 -6.36 -15.97
C LEU A 172 -21.91 -6.99 -15.54
N PRO A 173 -22.34 -8.16 -16.05
CA PRO A 173 -23.57 -8.81 -15.57
C PRO A 173 -23.52 -9.23 -14.10
N LYS A 174 -22.31 -9.38 -13.54
CA LYS A 174 -22.09 -9.71 -12.11
C LYS A 174 -21.89 -8.46 -11.24
N GLY A 175 -21.98 -7.26 -11.81
CA GLY A 175 -21.76 -6.00 -11.09
C GLY A 175 -20.31 -5.74 -10.68
N ILE A 176 -19.35 -6.46 -11.29
CA ILE A 176 -17.91 -6.27 -11.03
C ILE A 176 -17.44 -5.03 -11.77
N LYS A 177 -16.76 -4.12 -11.05
CA LYS A 177 -16.20 -2.89 -11.60
C LYS A 177 -14.87 -3.15 -12.28
N LEU A 178 -14.60 -2.45 -13.38
CA LEU A 178 -13.42 -2.66 -14.21
C LEU A 178 -12.43 -1.50 -14.12
N VAL A 179 -11.19 -1.84 -13.80
CA VAL A 179 -10.03 -0.93 -13.94
C VAL A 179 -9.41 -1.18 -15.30
N SER A 180 -9.24 -0.13 -16.10
CA SER A 180 -8.68 -0.24 -17.46
C SER A 180 -7.30 -0.93 -17.47
N PRO A 181 -6.83 -1.38 -18.66
CA PRO A 181 -5.42 -1.69 -18.84
C PRO A 181 -4.52 -0.54 -18.37
N SER A 182 -3.37 -0.88 -17.79
CA SER A 182 -2.40 0.08 -17.23
C SER A 182 -1.10 0.04 -18.01
N PRO A 183 -0.93 0.89 -19.04
CA PRO A 183 0.30 0.94 -19.81
C PRO A 183 1.45 1.51 -18.98
N ASN A 184 2.67 1.13 -19.34
CA ASN A 184 3.87 1.76 -18.83
C ASN A 184 3.95 3.22 -19.30
N GLN A 185 4.57 4.07 -18.47
CA GLN A 185 4.75 5.51 -18.67
C GLN A 185 5.45 5.97 -19.96
N TRP A 186 6.10 5.08 -20.71
CA TRP A 186 6.93 5.44 -21.86
C TRP A 186 6.19 6.34 -22.86
N GLU A 187 6.92 7.26 -23.47
CA GLU A 187 6.39 8.11 -24.53
C GLU A 187 6.16 7.30 -25.81
N PRO A 188 5.16 7.64 -26.64
CA PRO A 188 5.01 7.06 -27.98
C PRO A 188 6.33 7.14 -28.78
N GLY A 189 6.75 6.01 -29.36
CA GLY A 189 7.99 5.90 -30.13
C GLY A 189 9.25 5.66 -29.29
N GLN A 190 9.18 5.76 -27.96
CA GLN A 190 10.33 5.49 -27.10
C GLN A 190 10.82 4.04 -27.28
N ASN A 191 12.12 3.87 -27.48
CA ASN A 191 12.77 2.57 -27.74
C ASN A 191 12.16 1.79 -28.92
N GLY A 192 11.55 2.48 -29.88
CA GLY A 192 10.92 1.86 -31.06
C GLY A 192 9.52 1.31 -30.83
N TYR A 193 8.93 1.49 -29.64
CA TYR A 193 7.57 1.04 -29.35
C TYR A 193 6.55 2.15 -29.65
N PRO A 194 5.58 1.92 -30.55
CA PRO A 194 4.82 3.01 -31.17
C PRO A 194 3.83 3.69 -30.21
N TYR A 195 3.27 2.96 -29.25
CA TYR A 195 2.11 3.44 -28.50
C TYR A 195 2.44 4.15 -27.20
N GLY A 196 3.49 3.72 -26.48
CA GLY A 196 3.76 4.22 -25.12
C GLY A 196 2.53 4.16 -24.21
N HIS A 197 2.38 5.15 -23.33
CA HIS A 197 1.21 5.33 -22.48
C HIS A 197 -0.08 5.62 -23.28
N GLN A 198 0.02 6.08 -24.54
CA GLN A 198 -1.16 6.33 -25.38
C GLN A 198 -1.85 5.05 -25.84
N TRP A 199 -1.26 3.87 -25.60
CA TRP A 199 -1.83 2.57 -25.91
C TRP A 199 -3.31 2.46 -25.47
N THR A 200 -3.66 2.95 -24.28
CA THR A 200 -5.05 2.93 -23.77
C THR A 200 -6.00 3.66 -24.71
N TRP A 201 -5.58 4.79 -25.27
CA TRP A 201 -6.41 5.59 -26.18
C TRP A 201 -6.51 4.98 -27.57
N TYR A 202 -5.45 4.36 -28.07
CA TYR A 202 -5.54 3.55 -29.28
C TYR A 202 -6.52 2.38 -29.08
N MET A 203 -6.51 1.74 -27.91
CA MET A 203 -7.43 0.64 -27.62
C MET A 203 -8.88 1.11 -27.56
N VAL A 204 -9.14 2.29 -26.99
CA VAL A 204 -10.48 2.92 -27.03
C VAL A 204 -10.95 3.14 -28.47
N SER A 205 -10.08 3.66 -29.36
CA SER A 205 -10.40 3.86 -30.77
C SER A 205 -10.70 2.55 -31.49
N GLU A 206 -9.87 1.52 -31.29
CA GLU A 206 -10.05 0.18 -31.86
C GLU A 206 -11.34 -0.47 -31.37
N TYR A 207 -11.62 -0.38 -30.07
CA TYR A 207 -12.85 -0.92 -29.49
C TYR A 207 -14.08 -0.21 -30.09
N GLN A 208 -14.04 1.11 -30.25
CA GLN A 208 -15.13 1.85 -30.88
C GLN A 208 -15.31 1.50 -32.35
N ALA A 209 -14.22 1.28 -33.09
CA ALA A 209 -14.29 0.82 -34.47
C ALA A 209 -14.89 -0.60 -34.59
N LEU A 210 -14.58 -1.50 -33.63
CA LEU A 210 -15.05 -2.88 -33.63
C LEU A 210 -16.51 -3.04 -33.15
N TYR A 211 -16.93 -2.24 -32.16
CA TYR A 211 -18.19 -2.49 -31.43
C TYR A 211 -19.16 -1.31 -31.44
N GLY A 212 -18.79 -0.17 -32.04
CA GLY A 212 -19.65 1.02 -32.15
C GLY A 212 -19.85 1.80 -30.84
N THR A 213 -19.29 1.33 -29.72
CA THR A 213 -19.32 2.01 -28.41
C THR A 213 -17.91 2.16 -27.86
N LYS A 214 -17.72 3.01 -26.86
CA LYS A 214 -16.46 3.03 -26.10
C LYS A 214 -16.40 1.84 -25.13
N PRO A 215 -15.20 1.35 -24.77
CA PRO A 215 -15.07 0.38 -23.69
C PRO A 215 -15.50 1.02 -22.36
N HIS A 216 -16.07 0.21 -21.49
CA HIS A 216 -16.48 0.57 -20.14
C HIS A 216 -15.28 0.51 -19.20
N PHE A 217 -15.08 1.60 -18.45
CA PHE A 217 -14.11 1.70 -17.37
C PHE A 217 -14.79 2.32 -16.15
N ASP A 218 -14.71 1.67 -14.99
CA ASP A 218 -15.09 2.26 -13.70
C ASP A 218 -13.92 3.00 -13.04
N ALA A 219 -12.69 2.66 -13.45
CA ALA A 219 -11.47 3.39 -13.13
C ALA A 219 -10.44 3.26 -14.27
N LEU A 220 -9.54 4.24 -14.38
CA LEU A 220 -8.42 4.19 -15.33
C LEU A 220 -7.12 3.84 -14.60
N GLY A 221 -6.47 2.76 -15.04
CA GLY A 221 -5.21 2.25 -14.48
C GLY A 221 -3.97 2.90 -15.10
N TRP A 222 -2.96 3.23 -14.28
CA TRP A 222 -1.68 3.78 -14.74
C TRP A 222 -0.49 3.26 -13.93
N ASN A 223 0.65 3.10 -14.60
CA ASN A 223 1.94 2.76 -14.00
C ASN A 223 2.96 3.87 -14.25
N ILE A 224 3.75 4.25 -13.24
CA ILE A 224 4.77 5.30 -13.33
C ILE A 224 5.96 5.08 -12.39
N TYR A 225 7.14 5.05 -12.97
CA TYR A 225 8.41 4.76 -12.33
C TYR A 225 9.33 5.99 -12.46
N LYS A 226 9.04 7.06 -11.70
CA LYS A 226 9.83 8.29 -11.67
C LYS A 226 10.33 8.56 -10.25
N SER A 227 11.54 9.10 -10.12
CA SER A 227 12.20 9.42 -8.84
C SER A 227 11.90 10.83 -8.32
N LYS A 228 11.04 11.59 -8.99
CA LYS A 228 10.61 12.92 -8.55
C LYS A 228 9.10 12.96 -8.46
N ALA A 229 8.59 13.38 -7.30
CA ALA A 229 7.17 13.55 -7.08
C ALA A 229 6.53 14.55 -8.07
N SER A 230 7.27 15.58 -8.51
CA SER A 230 6.80 16.52 -9.54
C SER A 230 6.46 15.83 -10.85
N ASP A 231 7.29 14.86 -11.26
CA ASP A 231 7.15 14.18 -12.55
C ASP A 231 5.99 13.18 -12.51
N ILE A 232 5.81 12.51 -11.37
CA ILE A 232 4.64 11.65 -11.10
C ILE A 232 3.35 12.47 -11.19
N LYS A 233 3.30 13.62 -10.50
CA LYS A 233 2.13 14.52 -10.51
C LYS A 233 1.85 15.07 -11.90
N ALA A 234 2.88 15.50 -12.62
CA ALA A 234 2.74 16.03 -13.97
C ALA A 234 2.18 14.98 -14.93
N TYR A 235 2.70 13.76 -14.89
CA TYR A 235 2.21 12.64 -15.70
C TYR A 235 0.74 12.33 -15.42
N LEU A 236 0.35 12.19 -14.13
CA LEU A 236 -1.03 11.87 -13.77
C LEU A 236 -2.01 12.99 -14.15
N ASN A 237 -1.62 14.26 -14.00
CA ASN A 237 -2.44 15.38 -14.45
C ASN A 237 -2.60 15.41 -15.97
N ALA A 238 -1.54 15.11 -16.73
CA ALA A 238 -1.62 15.02 -18.19
C ALA A 238 -2.59 13.91 -18.63
N ARG A 239 -2.47 12.71 -18.05
CA ARG A 239 -3.39 11.59 -18.29
C ARG A 239 -4.82 11.93 -17.90
N ARG A 240 -5.02 12.69 -16.81
CA ARG A 240 -6.33 13.17 -16.38
C ARG A 240 -6.97 14.09 -17.42
N GLY A 241 -6.20 15.01 -18.00
CA GLY A 241 -6.66 15.85 -19.11
C GLY A 241 -7.12 15.01 -20.31
N GLU A 242 -6.27 14.08 -20.75
CA GLU A 242 -6.58 13.19 -21.89
C GLU A 242 -7.84 12.34 -21.68
N ALA A 243 -8.06 11.87 -20.45
CA ALA A 243 -9.25 11.11 -20.07
C ALA A 243 -10.52 11.97 -20.13
N LEU A 244 -10.46 13.19 -19.59
CA LEU A 244 -11.58 14.13 -19.61
C LEU A 244 -11.95 14.52 -21.05
N ASP A 245 -10.97 14.80 -21.90
CA ASP A 245 -11.18 15.11 -23.32
C ASP A 245 -11.87 13.96 -24.07
N ARG A 246 -11.72 12.74 -23.58
CA ARG A 246 -12.34 11.52 -24.13
C ARG A 246 -13.66 11.15 -23.45
N GLY A 247 -14.13 11.95 -22.49
CA GLY A 247 -15.38 11.72 -21.77
C GLY A 247 -15.27 10.72 -20.62
N TYR A 248 -14.06 10.35 -20.20
CA TYR A 248 -13.85 9.49 -19.03
C TYR A 248 -13.64 10.36 -17.78
N ASN A 249 -14.73 10.63 -17.06
CA ASN A 249 -14.70 11.26 -15.74
C ASN A 249 -14.79 10.19 -14.62
N VAL A 250 -13.86 9.25 -14.64
CA VAL A 250 -13.76 8.15 -13.65
C VAL A 250 -12.47 8.28 -12.82
N PRO A 251 -12.41 7.70 -11.61
CA PRO A 251 -11.21 7.76 -10.79
C PRO A 251 -10.02 7.06 -11.45
N PHE A 252 -8.82 7.47 -11.05
CA PHE A 252 -7.57 6.84 -11.45
C PHE A 252 -7.11 5.85 -10.39
N TRP A 253 -6.60 4.71 -10.83
CA TRP A 253 -5.87 3.76 -10.02
C TRP A 253 -4.42 3.79 -10.44
N LEU A 254 -3.55 4.24 -9.53
CA LEU A 254 -2.11 4.19 -9.74
C LEU A 254 -1.60 2.82 -9.28
N LEU A 255 -1.54 1.87 -10.20
CA LEU A 255 -1.36 0.47 -9.86
C LEU A 255 0.09 0.15 -9.51
N GLU A 256 1.04 0.85 -10.13
CA GLU A 256 2.45 0.71 -9.82
C GLU A 256 3.10 2.10 -9.81
N TYR A 257 3.68 2.48 -8.67
CA TYR A 257 4.60 3.62 -8.60
C TYR A 257 5.74 3.35 -7.62
N GLY A 258 6.86 4.06 -7.84
CA GLY A 258 8.12 3.79 -7.17
C GLY A 258 9.11 3.11 -8.12
N GLY A 259 9.87 2.12 -7.64
CA GLY A 259 10.67 1.22 -8.47
C GLY A 259 11.97 1.76 -9.08
N ASP A 260 12.38 3.00 -8.78
CA ASP A 260 13.76 3.44 -9.06
C ASP A 260 14.73 2.88 -8.01
N CYS A 261 14.92 1.56 -8.02
CA CYS A 261 15.66 0.84 -6.99
C CYS A 261 17.19 1.02 -7.10
N GLY A 262 17.66 1.67 -8.16
CA GLY A 262 19.04 2.11 -8.30
C GLY A 262 19.38 3.35 -7.45
N SER A 263 18.37 4.14 -7.07
CA SER A 263 18.54 5.32 -6.22
C SER A 263 18.84 4.96 -4.75
N SER A 264 19.25 5.96 -3.96
CA SER A 264 19.42 5.76 -2.51
C SER A 264 18.07 5.59 -1.81
N VAL A 265 18.04 4.87 -0.68
CA VAL A 265 16.81 4.70 0.11
C VAL A 265 16.21 6.05 0.51
N ASP A 266 17.05 7.05 0.82
CA ASP A 266 16.59 8.40 1.17
C ASP A 266 15.92 9.11 -0.01
N GLN A 267 16.42 8.93 -1.23
CA GLN A 267 15.79 9.49 -2.44
C GLN A 267 14.44 8.82 -2.73
N ILE A 268 14.38 7.50 -2.58
CA ILE A 268 13.13 6.74 -2.76
C ILE A 268 12.10 7.17 -1.69
N GLN A 269 12.54 7.29 -0.43
CA GLN A 269 11.71 7.77 0.67
C GLN A 269 11.20 9.19 0.41
N SER A 270 12.06 10.09 -0.02
CA SER A 270 11.67 11.47 -0.34
C SER A 270 10.61 11.51 -1.45
N THR A 271 10.72 10.63 -2.44
CA THR A 271 9.69 10.49 -3.49
C THR A 271 8.34 10.09 -2.89
N MET A 272 8.33 9.10 -2.00
CA MET A 272 7.13 8.66 -1.29
C MET A 272 6.52 9.79 -0.44
N GLU A 273 7.35 10.47 0.35
CA GLU A 273 6.93 11.53 1.26
C GLU A 273 6.28 12.72 0.54
N ASN A 274 6.74 13.01 -0.68
CA ASN A 274 6.22 14.10 -1.49
C ASN A 274 5.07 13.68 -2.43
N THR A 275 4.86 12.39 -2.64
CA THR A 275 3.84 11.85 -3.56
C THR A 275 2.57 11.43 -2.82
N ASN A 276 2.70 10.69 -1.71
CA ASN A 276 1.55 10.10 -1.01
C ASN A 276 0.53 11.13 -0.50
N PRO A 277 0.93 12.24 0.19
CA PRO A 277 -0.04 13.25 0.62
C PRO A 277 -0.84 13.86 -0.53
N TRP A 278 -0.23 13.96 -1.72
CA TRP A 278 -0.91 14.44 -2.90
C TRP A 278 -1.87 13.41 -3.48
N LEU A 279 -1.50 12.12 -3.49
CA LEU A 279 -2.41 11.04 -3.89
C LEU A 279 -3.64 10.98 -2.97
N ASP A 280 -3.44 11.18 -1.66
CA ASP A 280 -4.50 11.19 -0.66
C ASP A 280 -5.47 12.34 -0.87
N SER A 281 -4.93 13.55 -1.01
CA SER A 281 -5.73 14.78 -1.16
C SER A 281 -6.34 14.97 -2.54
N THR A 282 -5.87 14.26 -3.58
CA THR A 282 -6.39 14.41 -4.94
C THR A 282 -7.71 13.64 -5.13
N PRO A 283 -8.85 14.32 -5.41
CA PRO A 283 -10.17 13.67 -5.38
C PRO A 283 -10.41 12.62 -6.47
N TRP A 284 -9.77 12.79 -7.63
CA TRP A 284 -9.90 11.86 -8.76
C TRP A 284 -8.89 10.70 -8.71
N ILE A 285 -8.03 10.63 -7.69
CA ILE A 285 -7.25 9.42 -7.37
C ILE A 285 -8.14 8.53 -6.50
N GLY A 286 -8.53 7.38 -7.04
CA GLY A 286 -9.35 6.40 -6.34
C GLY A 286 -8.54 5.42 -5.50
N ARG A 287 -7.42 4.93 -6.05
CA ARG A 287 -6.49 4.03 -5.34
C ARG A 287 -5.05 4.22 -5.84
N TYR A 288 -4.08 3.85 -5.02
CA TYR A 288 -2.67 3.80 -5.40
C TYR A 288 -1.95 2.65 -4.72
N ALA A 289 -0.95 2.06 -5.38
CA ALA A 289 -0.20 0.93 -4.88
C ALA A 289 1.30 1.06 -5.14
N TRP A 290 2.08 1.03 -4.05
CA TRP A 290 3.53 1.07 -4.14
C TRP A 290 4.07 -0.22 -4.74
N PHE A 291 5.07 -0.09 -5.62
CA PHE A 291 5.86 -1.19 -6.15
C PHE A 291 7.18 -1.30 -5.36
N ALA A 292 7.34 -2.25 -4.44
CA ALA A 292 6.42 -3.34 -4.06
C ALA A 292 6.53 -3.68 -2.57
N ASN A 293 5.69 -4.59 -2.07
CA ASN A 293 5.79 -5.06 -0.67
C ASN A 293 7.18 -5.61 -0.37
N ARG A 294 7.69 -6.50 -1.23
CA ARG A 294 8.97 -7.20 -1.10
C ARG A 294 9.53 -7.45 -2.49
N ILE A 295 10.82 -7.21 -2.69
CA ILE A 295 11.52 -7.56 -3.93
C ILE A 295 12.72 -8.41 -3.57
N THR A 296 12.73 -9.65 -4.05
CA THR A 296 13.88 -10.55 -3.92
C THR A 296 14.71 -10.54 -5.19
N THR A 297 15.95 -11.02 -5.13
CA THR A 297 16.80 -11.15 -6.33
C THR A 297 16.22 -12.11 -7.38
N LEU A 298 15.37 -13.07 -6.95
CA LEU A 298 14.63 -13.95 -7.86
C LEU A 298 13.55 -13.20 -8.65
N ASP A 299 13.06 -12.08 -8.13
CA ASP A 299 12.01 -11.27 -8.76
C ASP A 299 12.54 -10.30 -9.81
N SER A 300 13.87 -10.14 -9.90
CA SER A 300 14.55 -9.10 -10.67
C SER A 300 15.80 -9.61 -11.38
N ASP A 301 15.76 -10.83 -11.91
CA ASP A 301 16.82 -11.42 -12.74
C ASP A 301 18.23 -11.35 -12.10
N GLY A 302 18.29 -11.53 -10.78
CA GLY A 302 19.53 -11.48 -9.99
C GLY A 302 19.96 -10.09 -9.54
N VAL A 303 19.27 -9.02 -9.95
CA VAL A 303 19.55 -7.65 -9.51
C VAL A 303 18.99 -7.45 -8.10
N ASP A 304 19.78 -6.89 -7.19
CA ASP A 304 19.31 -6.51 -5.85
C ASP A 304 18.50 -5.21 -5.91
N ASN A 305 17.17 -5.37 -5.95
CA ASN A 305 16.20 -4.28 -5.89
C ASN A 305 15.54 -4.16 -4.50
N SER A 306 16.11 -4.79 -3.47
CA SER A 306 15.53 -4.82 -2.13
C SER A 306 15.34 -3.43 -1.52
N LYS A 307 16.10 -2.43 -1.98
CA LYS A 307 15.98 -1.01 -1.58
C LYS A 307 14.59 -0.42 -1.79
N CYS A 308 13.79 -0.94 -2.72
CA CYS A 308 12.40 -0.50 -2.95
C CYS A 308 11.37 -1.24 -2.09
N SER A 309 11.77 -2.28 -1.36
CA SER A 309 10.86 -3.11 -0.58
C SER A 309 10.32 -2.36 0.61
N LEU A 310 9.02 -2.49 0.88
CA LEU A 310 8.39 -2.00 2.10
C LEU A 310 8.64 -2.92 3.29
N VAL A 311 8.80 -4.22 3.04
CA VAL A 311 9.00 -5.26 4.05
C VAL A 311 10.27 -6.03 3.71
N ASN A 312 11.06 -6.35 4.72
CA ASN A 312 12.22 -7.22 4.57
C ASN A 312 11.75 -8.65 4.25
N SER A 313 12.25 -9.22 3.16
CA SER A 313 11.84 -10.56 2.70
C SER A 313 12.32 -11.71 3.58
N ALA A 314 13.39 -11.51 4.36
CA ALA A 314 13.94 -12.51 5.26
C ALA A 314 13.30 -12.46 6.66
N THR A 315 13.06 -11.25 7.19
CA THR A 315 12.60 -11.10 8.59
C THR A 315 11.10 -10.81 8.71
N GLY A 316 10.46 -10.26 7.66
CA GLY A 316 9.09 -9.77 7.74
C GLY A 316 8.94 -8.40 8.41
N ASP A 317 10.04 -7.77 8.82
CA ASP A 317 10.02 -6.44 9.44
C ASP A 317 9.82 -5.33 8.39
N LEU A 318 9.21 -4.23 8.80
CA LEU A 318 9.14 -3.03 7.97
C LEU A 318 10.54 -2.49 7.69
N THR A 319 10.81 -2.14 6.43
CA THR A 319 11.99 -1.37 6.06
C THR A 319 11.78 0.10 6.42
N LYS A 320 12.81 0.94 6.24
CA LYS A 320 12.67 2.41 6.33
C LYS A 320 11.53 2.93 5.44
N LEU A 321 11.40 2.38 4.23
CA LEU A 321 10.30 2.70 3.32
C LEU A 321 8.97 2.19 3.84
N GLY A 322 8.93 0.98 4.40
CA GLY A 322 7.73 0.40 5.03
C GLY A 322 7.17 1.27 6.14
N PHE A 323 8.02 1.74 7.07
CA PHE A 323 7.61 2.67 8.13
C PHE A 323 7.06 3.98 7.56
N THR A 324 7.72 4.52 6.54
CA THR A 324 7.25 5.73 5.85
C THR A 324 5.88 5.49 5.21
N TYR A 325 5.70 4.36 4.52
CA TYR A 325 4.47 4.01 3.83
C TYR A 325 3.29 3.73 4.78
N ARG A 326 3.56 3.10 5.94
CA ARG A 326 2.56 2.85 6.99
C ARG A 326 1.93 4.15 7.50
N GLY A 327 2.68 5.25 7.52
CA GLY A 327 2.26 6.55 8.05
C GLY A 327 1.22 7.33 7.23
N TYR A 328 0.88 6.90 6.01
CA TYR A 328 -0.06 7.57 5.10
C TYR A 328 -1.47 6.95 5.07
#